data_AF-A0A942HWV4-F1
#
_entry.id   AF-A0A942HWV4-F1
#
_cell.length_a   1.000
_cell.length_b   1.000
_cell.length_c   1.000
_cell.angle_alpha   90.00
_cell.angle_beta   90.00
_cell.angle_gamma   90.00
#
_symmetry.space_group_name_H-M   'P 1'
#
loop_
_entity.id
_entity.type
_entity.pdbx_description
1 polymer ?
#
loop_
_entity_poly.entity_id
_entity_poly.type
_entity_poly.pdbx_seq_one_letter_code
_entity_poly.pdbx_strand_id
1 'polypeptide(L)'
;MDGPHASAQGQQQGQPGQLDQILDTSVQMLRSGRSMEAVAYLQRASLQYPQSATIRFQIGNGYSDAKNYPAAIAEYSEALRLQPKFPAAVLNTAYAYVNAGQYELSMPWFDRYLRESPGASNTADVKSQMLTAQATKAAKAKRFFDAKKLMEQACQINPTSHTVHFKLARACDELGDTQRAISEYQTALRLKPDYTPAIFNIAGCYQTMGRTDDAVVWFQKYLVADPTATDRPTVENMINKLREKGSQLNADPHTVDYMESIREAGKYYRWPLEKLPLKVFVDSGASVPNFKEAYRNGFLEALSSWSLASQNRLTFMLVTTPQGADITCDWTNNPYEVRQTGSDVEQGVCFMQSFTRRHSREGDDFIANAKLRICTIDRETEKPLGDEDMKKTCLHELGHALGLRGHSSNNHDIMFYSVSPTVWPVLSKRDKATLVRLYETYPAQGAVNPAPQ
;
A
#
# COMPACT_ATOMS: atom_id res chain seq x y z
N MET A 1 85.29 -3.98 1.33
CA MET A 1 84.52 -3.24 2.35
C MET A 1 83.96 -2.02 1.64
N ASP A 2 82.62 -2.04 1.52
CA ASP A 2 81.66 -0.93 1.48
C ASP A 2 81.96 0.25 0.52
N GLY A 3 81.16 0.62 -0.47
CA GLY A 3 79.78 0.35 -0.89
C GLY A 3 79.32 1.59 -1.69
N PRO A 4 78.58 1.49 -2.82
CA PRO A 4 78.21 2.67 -3.60
C PRO A 4 76.86 3.27 -3.16
N HIS A 5 76.80 4.60 -3.21
CA HIS A 5 75.62 5.46 -3.46
C HIS A 5 74.30 5.17 -2.73
N ALA A 6 73.98 6.04 -1.76
CA ALA A 6 72.60 6.42 -1.45
C ALA A 6 72.41 7.91 -1.72
N SER A 7 71.96 8.20 -2.94
CA SER A 7 71.42 9.50 -3.35
C SER A 7 70.23 9.87 -2.48
N ALA A 8 70.35 10.97 -1.73
CA ALA A 8 69.25 11.65 -1.08
C ALA A 8 68.28 12.17 -2.15
N GLN A 9 67.22 11.41 -2.43
CA GLN A 9 66.07 11.92 -3.17
C GLN A 9 65.34 12.90 -2.25
N GLY A 10 65.53 14.19 -2.55
CA GLY A 10 64.80 15.27 -1.91
C GLY A 10 63.30 15.07 -2.06
N GLN A 11 62.58 15.20 -0.94
CA GLN A 11 61.14 15.42 -0.94
C GLN A 11 60.90 16.77 -1.63
N GLN A 12 60.67 16.75 -2.95
CA GLN A 12 60.11 17.88 -3.65
C GLN A 12 58.71 18.12 -3.07
N GLN A 13 58.59 19.08 -2.17
CA GLN A 13 57.30 19.65 -1.81
C GLN A 13 56.71 20.25 -3.08
N GLY A 14 55.76 19.55 -3.70
CA GLY A 14 55.15 20.00 -4.95
C GLY A 14 54.50 21.37 -4.79
N GLN A 15 54.56 22.20 -5.83
CA GLN A 15 54.03 23.56 -5.77
C GLN A 15 52.51 23.56 -5.51
N PRO A 16 51.97 24.49 -4.68
CA PRO A 16 50.54 24.51 -4.34
C PRO A 16 49.59 24.49 -5.55
N GLY A 17 49.90 25.24 -6.61
CA GLY A 17 49.07 25.29 -7.82
C GLY A 17 49.05 23.97 -8.63
N GLN A 18 50.05 23.11 -8.46
CA GLN A 18 50.09 21.80 -9.11
C GLN A 18 49.16 20.80 -8.40
N LEU A 19 49.02 20.88 -7.08
CA LEU A 19 48.10 20.04 -6.31
C LEU A 19 46.65 20.34 -6.68
N ASP A 20 46.29 21.62 -6.78
CA ASP A 20 44.93 22.04 -7.16
C ASP A 20 44.57 21.53 -8.56
N GLN A 21 45.49 21.66 -9.52
CA GLN A 21 45.30 21.13 -10.88
C GLN A 21 45.08 19.60 -10.91
N ILE A 22 45.85 18.86 -10.10
CA ILE A 22 45.69 17.40 -9.96
C ILE A 22 44.29 17.08 -9.42
N LEU A 23 43.86 17.77 -8.37
CA LEU A 23 42.56 17.55 -7.74
C LEU A 23 41.42 17.88 -8.71
N ASP A 24 41.47 19.02 -9.39
CA ASP A 24 40.45 19.41 -10.37
C ASP A 24 40.33 18.41 -11.52
N THR A 25 41.48 17.98 -12.06
CA THR A 25 41.54 16.94 -13.11
C THR A 25 40.92 15.64 -12.62
N SER A 26 41.24 15.21 -11.40
CA SER A 26 40.69 13.97 -10.85
C SER A 26 39.18 14.05 -10.65
N VAL A 27 38.64 15.19 -10.18
CA VAL A 27 37.20 15.40 -10.01
C VAL A 27 36.48 15.36 -11.36
N GLN A 28 37.08 15.93 -12.42
CA GLN A 28 36.52 15.84 -13.77
C GLN A 28 36.48 14.40 -14.29
N MET A 29 37.53 13.61 -14.03
CA MET A 29 37.56 12.19 -14.38
C MET A 29 36.46 11.40 -13.66
N LEU A 30 36.29 11.62 -12.34
CA LEU A 30 35.23 11.01 -11.54
C LEU A 30 33.84 11.35 -12.08
N ARG A 31 33.58 12.64 -12.35
CA ARG A 31 32.31 13.10 -12.95
C ARG A 31 32.04 12.51 -14.33
N SER A 32 33.10 12.15 -15.07
CA SER A 32 33.00 11.51 -16.39
C SER A 32 32.89 9.98 -16.31
N GLY A 33 32.76 9.39 -15.11
CA GLY A 33 32.67 7.94 -14.91
C GLY A 33 34.01 7.20 -15.06
N ARG A 34 35.12 7.92 -15.21
CA ARG A 34 36.47 7.36 -15.37
C ARG A 34 37.13 7.10 -14.01
N SER A 35 36.41 6.43 -13.12
CA SER A 35 36.76 6.37 -11.70
C SER A 35 38.08 5.65 -11.43
N MET A 36 38.35 4.54 -12.11
CA MET A 36 39.61 3.81 -11.93
C MET A 36 40.82 4.52 -12.57
N GLU A 37 40.61 5.30 -13.63
CA GLU A 37 41.67 6.17 -14.18
C GLU A 37 41.99 7.31 -13.20
N ALA A 38 40.97 7.91 -12.59
CA ALA A 38 41.15 8.92 -11.54
C ALA A 38 41.92 8.35 -10.34
N VAL A 39 41.58 7.13 -9.90
CA VAL A 39 42.31 6.42 -8.83
C VAL A 39 43.77 6.24 -9.20
N ALA A 40 44.09 5.71 -10.39
CA ALA A 40 45.48 5.50 -10.81
C ALA A 40 46.26 6.82 -10.92
N TYR A 41 45.62 7.87 -11.43
CA TYR A 41 46.19 9.21 -11.53
C TYR A 41 46.51 9.78 -10.13
N LEU A 42 45.57 9.69 -9.20
CA LEU A 42 45.72 10.16 -7.83
C LEU A 42 46.71 9.31 -7.00
N GLN A 43 46.81 8.01 -7.25
CA GLN A 43 47.83 7.15 -6.63
C GLN A 43 49.24 7.60 -7.01
N ARG A 44 49.47 7.96 -8.26
CA ARG A 44 50.76 8.55 -8.69
C ARG A 44 51.01 9.88 -8.00
N ALA A 45 50.00 10.74 -7.91
CA ALA A 45 50.11 12.01 -7.18
C ALA A 45 50.38 11.81 -5.68
N SER A 46 49.83 10.75 -5.05
CA SER A 46 50.04 10.44 -3.63
C SER A 46 51.51 10.14 -3.29
N LEU A 47 52.32 9.73 -4.27
CA LEU A 47 53.77 9.55 -4.09
C LEU A 47 54.49 10.90 -3.90
N GLN A 48 54.01 11.95 -4.56
CA GLN A 48 54.57 13.30 -4.46
C GLN A 48 53.97 14.08 -3.28
N TYR A 49 52.72 13.78 -2.93
CA TYR A 49 51.97 14.45 -1.86
C TYR A 49 51.45 13.45 -0.81
N PRO A 50 52.33 12.71 -0.10
CA PRO A 50 51.93 11.61 0.78
C PRO A 50 51.12 12.02 2.01
N GLN A 51 51.14 13.31 2.38
CA GLN A 51 50.41 13.87 3.52
C GLN A 51 49.10 14.56 3.11
N SER A 52 48.68 14.47 1.85
CA SER A 52 47.44 15.09 1.39
C SER A 52 46.21 14.23 1.73
N ALA A 53 45.49 14.64 2.77
CA ALA A 53 44.19 14.04 3.13
C ALA A 53 43.17 14.14 1.98
N THR A 54 43.20 15.23 1.21
CA THR A 54 42.31 15.44 0.07
C THR A 54 42.56 14.44 -1.05
N ILE A 55 43.83 14.13 -1.36
CA ILE A 55 44.14 13.09 -2.37
C ILE A 55 43.61 11.74 -1.90
N ARG A 56 43.87 11.34 -0.65
CA ARG A 56 43.33 10.09 -0.07
C ARG A 56 41.80 10.05 -0.18
N PHE A 57 41.13 11.13 0.20
CA PHE A 57 39.68 11.25 0.08
C PHE A 57 39.19 11.09 -1.37
N GLN A 58 39.85 11.69 -2.36
CA GLN A 58 39.45 11.55 -3.76
C GLN A 58 39.72 10.15 -4.33
N ILE A 59 40.79 9.47 -3.90
CA ILE A 59 41.01 8.04 -4.21
C ILE A 59 39.85 7.22 -3.64
N GLY A 60 39.45 7.50 -2.39
CA GLY A 60 38.30 6.87 -1.75
C GLY A 60 36.99 7.07 -2.54
N ASN A 61 36.73 8.29 -3.03
CA ASN A 61 35.58 8.58 -3.89
C ASN A 61 35.61 7.74 -5.16
N GLY A 62 36.77 7.64 -5.82
CA GLY A 62 36.93 6.81 -7.01
C GLY A 62 36.66 5.33 -6.78
N TYR A 63 37.12 4.76 -5.65
CA TYR A 63 36.77 3.40 -5.27
C TYR A 63 35.29 3.24 -4.94
N SER A 64 34.67 4.24 -4.31
CA SER A 64 33.23 4.24 -3.99
C SER A 64 32.37 4.26 -5.27
N ASP A 65 32.73 5.07 -6.26
CA ASP A 65 32.06 5.11 -7.57
C ASP A 65 32.21 3.78 -8.33
N ALA A 66 33.38 3.16 -8.21
CA ALA A 66 33.64 1.80 -8.71
C ALA A 66 32.97 0.70 -7.87
N LYS A 67 32.18 1.05 -6.84
CA LYS A 67 31.52 0.15 -5.88
C LYS A 67 32.48 -0.75 -5.08
N ASN A 68 33.77 -0.42 -5.05
CA ASN A 68 34.76 -1.06 -4.20
C ASN A 68 34.78 -0.38 -2.82
N TYR A 69 33.72 -0.60 -2.05
CA TYR A 69 33.53 0.03 -0.75
C TYR A 69 34.64 -0.30 0.28
N PRO A 70 35.19 -1.53 0.35
CA PRO A 70 36.30 -1.82 1.25
C PRO A 70 37.54 -0.94 0.99
N ALA A 71 37.93 -0.77 -0.27
CA ALA A 71 39.06 0.09 -0.63
C ALA A 71 38.73 1.58 -0.37
N ALA A 72 37.49 2.00 -0.64
CA ALA A 72 37.03 3.36 -0.34
C ALA A 72 37.15 3.68 1.16
N ILE A 73 36.67 2.78 2.03
CA ILE A 73 36.72 2.92 3.49
C ILE A 73 38.17 3.00 3.99
N ALA A 74 39.10 2.22 3.42
CA ALA A 74 40.51 2.27 3.79
C ALA A 74 41.13 3.64 3.47
N GLU A 75 40.86 4.20 2.28
CA GLU A 75 41.38 5.50 1.87
C GLU A 75 40.73 6.65 2.65
N TYR A 76 39.43 6.58 2.97
CA TYR A 76 38.79 7.56 3.86
C TYR A 76 39.35 7.51 5.27
N SER A 77 39.67 6.31 5.79
CA SER A 77 40.31 6.15 7.09
C SER A 77 41.69 6.79 7.12
N GLU A 78 42.47 6.64 6.05
CA GLU A 78 43.77 7.29 5.91
C GLU A 78 43.64 8.82 5.75
N ALA A 79 42.64 9.30 5.01
CA ALA A 79 42.32 10.73 4.93
C ALA A 79 42.00 11.31 6.31
N LEU A 80 41.24 10.59 7.13
CA LEU A 80 40.89 10.98 8.50
C LEU A 80 42.07 10.84 9.48
N ARG A 81 43.01 9.94 9.22
CA ARG A 81 44.27 9.85 9.98
C ARG A 81 45.14 11.08 9.75
N LEU A 82 45.23 11.54 8.50
CA LEU A 82 46.00 12.73 8.09
C LEU A 82 45.31 14.03 8.52
N GLN A 83 43.98 14.10 8.37
CA GLN A 83 43.16 15.24 8.77
C GLN A 83 41.95 14.76 9.60
N PRO A 84 42.06 14.75 10.94
CA PRO A 84 40.98 14.26 11.80
C PRO A 84 39.67 15.04 11.67
N LYS A 85 39.74 16.35 11.40
CA LYS A 85 38.56 17.22 11.16
C LYS A 85 38.30 17.34 9.66
N PHE A 86 37.66 16.33 9.08
CA PHE A 86 37.29 16.30 7.67
C PHE A 86 35.85 15.79 7.47
N PRO A 87 34.84 16.68 7.54
CA PRO A 87 33.42 16.29 7.54
C PRO A 87 33.00 15.47 6.31
N ALA A 88 33.50 15.80 5.12
CA ALA A 88 33.23 15.05 3.90
C ALA A 88 33.75 13.60 3.96
N ALA A 89 34.95 13.38 4.50
CA ALA A 89 35.49 12.03 4.67
C ALA A 89 34.71 11.23 5.74
N VAL A 90 34.29 11.86 6.85
CA VAL A 90 33.42 11.24 7.86
C VAL A 90 32.10 10.77 7.22
N LEU A 91 31.45 11.66 6.47
CA LEU A 91 30.16 11.36 5.87
C LEU A 91 30.25 10.31 4.76
N ASN A 92 31.25 10.40 3.87
CA ASN A 92 31.45 9.41 2.81
C ASN A 92 31.86 8.04 3.37
N THR A 93 32.51 7.99 4.53
CA THR A 93 32.74 6.73 5.25
C THR A 93 31.42 6.11 5.70
N ALA A 94 30.51 6.90 6.28
CA ALA A 94 29.17 6.43 6.65
C ALA A 94 28.43 5.85 5.43
N TYR A 95 28.43 6.56 4.31
CA TYR A 95 27.78 6.12 3.07
C TYR A 95 28.43 4.89 2.46
N ALA A 96 29.76 4.78 2.47
CA ALA A 96 30.45 3.57 1.99
C ALA A 96 30.05 2.34 2.80
N TYR A 97 29.93 2.45 4.13
CA TYR A 97 29.42 1.36 4.97
C TYR A 97 27.95 1.02 4.66
N VAL A 98 27.08 2.02 4.46
CA VAL A 98 25.68 1.80 4.04
C VAL A 98 25.60 1.05 2.71
N ASN A 99 26.40 1.46 1.73
CA ASN A 99 26.42 0.86 0.40
C ASN A 99 27.06 -0.54 0.40
N ALA A 100 28.00 -0.81 1.31
CA ALA A 100 28.51 -2.15 1.61
C ALA A 100 27.50 -3.03 2.38
N GLY A 101 26.35 -2.48 2.78
CA GLY A 101 25.33 -3.18 3.56
C GLY A 101 25.68 -3.37 5.04
N GLN A 102 26.75 -2.73 5.51
CA GLN A 102 27.26 -2.79 6.88
C GLN A 102 26.66 -1.66 7.73
N TYR A 103 25.35 -1.70 7.94
CA TYR A 103 24.60 -0.60 8.57
C TYR A 103 25.05 -0.33 10.00
N GLU A 104 25.37 -1.36 10.77
CA GLU A 104 25.93 -1.29 12.12
C GLU A 104 27.16 -0.37 12.16
N LEU A 105 28.09 -0.61 11.25
CA LEU A 105 29.36 0.12 11.20
C LEU A 105 29.19 1.54 10.67
N SER A 106 28.09 1.85 9.96
CA SER A 106 27.80 3.21 9.50
C SER A 106 27.31 4.16 10.61
N MET A 107 26.69 3.65 11.68
CA MET A 107 26.04 4.48 12.70
C MET A 107 27.01 5.42 13.43
N PRO A 108 28.18 4.96 13.92
CA PRO A 108 29.12 5.84 14.61
C PRO A 108 29.61 7.00 13.73
N TRP A 109 29.68 6.80 12.41
CA TRP A 109 30.09 7.83 11.46
C TRP A 109 29.00 8.88 11.23
N PHE A 110 27.74 8.47 11.13
CA PHE A 110 26.62 9.42 11.10
C PHE A 110 26.54 10.24 12.38
N ASP A 111 26.61 9.58 13.54
CA ASP A 111 26.59 10.25 14.85
C ASP A 111 27.74 11.26 14.98
N ARG A 112 28.93 10.87 14.51
CA ARG A 112 30.10 11.75 14.47
C ARG A 112 29.87 12.97 13.59
N TYR A 113 29.37 12.79 12.37
CA TYR A 113 29.08 13.92 11.48
C TYR A 113 28.06 14.88 12.08
N LEU A 114 26.94 14.37 12.59
CA LEU A 114 25.86 15.18 13.18
C LEU A 114 26.33 15.95 14.42
N ARG A 115 27.25 15.37 15.21
CA ARG A 115 27.84 16.04 16.38
C ARG A 115 28.89 17.09 16.00
N GLU A 116 29.72 16.82 15.01
CA GLU A 116 30.83 17.70 14.62
C GLU A 116 30.39 18.79 13.61
N SER A 117 29.22 18.66 12.99
CA SER A 117 28.69 19.60 11.98
C SER A 117 27.20 19.94 12.16
N PRO A 118 26.74 20.35 13.37
CA PRO A 118 25.30 20.52 13.67
C PRO A 118 24.60 21.64 12.88
N GLY A 119 25.35 22.57 12.28
CA GLY A 119 24.82 23.68 11.47
C GLY A 119 24.99 23.50 9.96
N ALA A 120 25.45 22.35 9.49
CA ALA A 120 25.58 22.11 8.05
C ALA A 120 24.20 22.09 7.37
N SER A 121 24.09 22.68 6.19
CA SER A 121 22.81 22.77 5.45
C SER A 121 22.20 21.40 5.12
N ASN A 122 23.03 20.37 4.99
CA ASN A 122 22.62 18.99 4.70
C ASN A 122 22.33 18.15 5.97
N THR A 123 22.38 18.72 7.18
CA THR A 123 22.18 17.97 8.44
C THR A 123 20.85 17.21 8.47
N ALA A 124 19.77 17.81 7.97
CA ALA A 124 18.46 17.18 7.86
C ALA A 124 18.50 15.94 6.94
N ASP A 125 19.12 16.07 5.77
CA ASP A 125 19.28 14.95 4.83
C ASP A 125 20.13 13.83 5.40
N VAL A 126 21.23 14.17 6.10
CA VAL A 126 22.07 13.17 6.77
C VAL A 126 21.28 12.43 7.84
N LYS A 127 20.46 13.13 8.63
CA LYS A 127 19.58 12.50 9.62
C LYS A 127 18.55 11.57 8.96
N SER A 128 17.93 11.97 7.86
CA SER A 128 17.00 11.13 7.09
C SER A 128 17.70 9.87 6.53
N GLN A 129 18.94 10.01 6.04
CA GLN A 129 19.73 8.88 5.56
C GLN A 129 20.15 7.92 6.67
N MET A 130 20.51 8.42 7.84
CA MET A 130 20.79 7.60 9.02
C MET A 130 19.56 6.79 9.44
N LEU A 131 18.39 7.43 9.55
CA LEU A 131 17.11 6.74 9.82
C LEU A 131 16.81 5.68 8.75
N THR A 132 17.11 5.99 7.49
CA THR A 132 16.97 5.05 6.37
C THR A 132 17.87 3.83 6.47
N ALA A 133 19.12 4.00 6.90
CA ALA A 133 20.03 2.90 7.18
C ALA A 133 19.54 2.03 8.35
N GLN A 134 19.09 2.66 9.46
CA GLN A 134 18.52 1.97 10.61
C GLN A 134 17.27 1.15 10.23
N ALA A 135 16.35 1.74 9.46
CA ALA A 135 15.15 1.07 8.99
C ALA A 135 15.49 -0.11 8.07
N THR A 136 16.49 0.06 7.19
CA THR A 136 16.94 -1.02 6.29
C THR A 136 17.53 -2.19 7.08
N LYS A 137 18.33 -1.91 8.12
CA LYS A 137 18.81 -2.91 9.07
C LYS A 137 17.66 -3.62 9.79
N ALA A 138 16.69 -2.87 10.31
CA ALA A 138 15.53 -3.43 11.00
C ALA A 138 14.72 -4.34 10.07
N ALA A 139 14.47 -3.92 8.82
CA ALA A 139 13.78 -4.72 7.81
C ALA A 139 14.53 -6.00 7.44
N LYS A 140 15.87 -5.97 7.30
CA LYS A 140 16.66 -7.20 7.09
C LYS A 140 16.57 -8.18 8.26
N ALA A 141 16.40 -7.66 9.48
CA ALA A 141 16.13 -8.46 10.68
C ALA A 141 14.64 -8.83 10.83
N LYS A 142 13.80 -8.63 9.80
CA LYS A 142 12.35 -8.85 9.80
C LYS A 142 11.57 -8.07 10.86
N ARG A 143 12.16 -7.00 11.42
CA ARG A 143 11.51 -6.09 12.38
C ARG A 143 10.82 -4.96 11.62
N PHE A 144 9.76 -5.31 10.90
CA PHE A 144 9.08 -4.40 9.98
C PHE A 144 8.34 -3.26 10.69
N PHE A 145 7.85 -3.48 11.92
CA PHE A 145 7.25 -2.41 12.73
C PHE A 145 8.26 -1.30 13.08
N ASP A 146 9.47 -1.68 13.53
CA ASP A 146 10.56 -0.74 13.78
C ASP A 146 10.94 -0.01 12.49
N ALA A 147 11.05 -0.74 11.38
CA ALA A 147 11.40 -0.18 10.08
C ALA A 147 10.37 0.86 9.61
N LYS A 148 9.07 0.58 9.75
CA LYS A 148 7.97 1.51 9.44
C LYS A 148 8.10 2.78 10.26
N LYS A 149 8.25 2.68 11.58
CA LYS A 149 8.37 3.84 12.49
C LYS A 149 9.57 4.73 12.12
N LEU A 150 10.73 4.12 11.86
CA LEU A 150 11.93 4.84 11.46
C LEU A 150 11.74 5.54 10.09
N MET A 151 10.98 4.92 9.18
CA MET A 151 10.73 5.48 7.86
C MET A 151 9.66 6.58 7.86
N GLU A 152 8.69 6.52 8.76
CA GLU A 152 7.78 7.65 9.04
C GLU A 152 8.56 8.87 9.55
N GLN A 153 9.54 8.68 10.43
CA GLN A 153 10.42 9.77 10.89
C GLN A 153 11.30 10.31 9.75
N ALA A 154 11.86 9.44 8.92
CA ALA A 154 12.66 9.86 7.76
C ALA A 154 11.81 10.66 6.75
N CYS A 155 10.54 10.28 6.58
CA CYS A 155 9.57 10.94 5.71
C CYS A 155 9.18 12.34 6.22
N GLN A 156 9.05 12.51 7.55
CA GLN A 156 8.81 13.84 8.13
C GLN A 156 9.97 14.81 7.87
N ILE A 157 11.20 14.30 7.80
CA ILE A 157 12.40 15.11 7.56
C ILE A 157 12.59 15.40 6.07
N ASN A 158 12.38 14.40 5.22
CA ASN A 158 12.53 14.53 3.78
C ASN A 158 11.30 13.96 3.04
N PRO A 159 10.20 14.74 2.96
CA PRO A 159 8.93 14.31 2.36
C PRO A 159 8.96 14.28 0.83
N THR A 160 10.03 14.75 0.19
CA THR A 160 10.16 14.77 -1.27
C THR A 160 11.07 13.66 -1.79
N SER A 161 11.56 12.78 -0.92
CA SER A 161 12.39 11.64 -1.30
C SER A 161 11.55 10.44 -1.73
N HIS A 162 11.55 10.15 -3.04
CA HIS A 162 10.89 8.96 -3.58
C HIS A 162 11.40 7.66 -2.92
N THR A 163 12.68 7.63 -2.51
CA THR A 163 13.30 6.44 -1.90
C THR A 163 12.76 6.20 -0.49
N VAL A 164 12.50 7.26 0.27
CA VAL A 164 11.90 7.17 1.61
C VAL A 164 10.47 6.64 1.51
N HIS A 165 9.64 7.21 0.64
CA HIS A 165 8.28 6.72 0.39
C HIS A 165 8.25 5.26 -0.06
N PHE A 166 9.13 4.86 -1.00
CA PHE A 166 9.23 3.47 -1.43
C PHE A 166 9.60 2.51 -0.29
N LYS A 167 10.54 2.90 0.58
CA LYS A 167 10.93 2.05 1.72
C LYS A 167 9.85 1.99 2.80
N LEU A 168 9.12 3.08 3.02
CA LEU A 168 7.95 3.10 3.90
C LEU A 168 6.85 2.17 3.38
N ALA A 169 6.55 2.28 2.09
CA ALA A 169 5.59 1.41 1.41
C ALA A 169 5.92 -0.07 1.60
N ARG A 170 7.18 -0.46 1.38
CA ARG A 170 7.63 -1.84 1.57
C ARG A 170 7.50 -2.31 3.02
N ALA A 171 7.79 -1.44 3.99
CA ALA A 171 7.62 -1.79 5.40
C ALA A 171 6.12 -1.96 5.76
N CYS A 172 5.22 -1.18 5.15
CA CYS A 172 3.78 -1.35 5.28
C CYS A 172 3.30 -2.67 4.66
N ASP A 173 3.78 -3.00 3.46
CA ASP A 173 3.41 -4.22 2.72
C ASP A 173 3.75 -5.49 3.51
N GLU A 174 4.98 -5.56 4.05
CA GLU A 174 5.44 -6.67 4.90
C GLU A 174 4.67 -6.80 6.22
N LEU A 175 3.99 -5.72 6.67
CA LEU A 175 3.10 -5.73 7.83
C LEU A 175 1.64 -6.05 7.46
N GLY A 176 1.34 -6.29 6.18
CA GLY A 176 -0.01 -6.51 5.67
C GLY A 176 -0.83 -5.24 5.48
N ASP A 177 -0.27 -4.06 5.77
CA ASP A 177 -0.89 -2.73 5.56
C ASP A 177 -0.80 -2.34 4.06
N THR A 178 -1.36 -3.21 3.23
CA THR A 178 -1.19 -3.21 1.77
C THR A 178 -1.77 -1.94 1.12
N GLN A 179 -2.85 -1.40 1.68
CA GLN A 179 -3.47 -0.17 1.18
C GLN A 179 -2.57 1.04 1.39
N ARG A 180 -1.96 1.16 2.58
CA ARG A 180 -0.98 2.21 2.83
C ARG A 180 0.27 2.02 1.98
N ALA A 181 0.71 0.78 1.78
CA ALA A 181 1.82 0.48 0.88
C ALA A 181 1.58 1.02 -0.55
N ILE A 182 0.40 0.76 -1.12
CA ILE A 182 0.02 1.28 -2.44
C ILE A 182 0.06 2.82 -2.48
N SER A 183 -0.50 3.50 -1.46
CA SER A 183 -0.49 4.97 -1.38
C SER A 183 0.93 5.55 -1.36
N GLU A 184 1.82 4.94 -0.58
CA GLU A 184 3.22 5.36 -0.47
C GLU A 184 4.02 5.05 -1.74
N TYR A 185 3.79 3.89 -2.38
CA TYR A 185 4.38 3.59 -3.69
C TYR A 185 3.91 4.57 -4.78
N GLN A 186 2.63 4.95 -4.78
CA GLN A 186 2.09 5.96 -5.69
C GLN A 186 2.72 7.34 -5.43
N THR A 187 2.98 7.69 -4.18
CA THR A 187 3.72 8.92 -3.85
C THR A 187 5.16 8.87 -4.35
N ALA A 188 5.84 7.73 -4.20
CA ALA A 188 7.17 7.53 -4.78
C ALA A 188 7.16 7.71 -6.32
N LEU A 189 6.14 7.19 -7.01
CA LEU A 189 5.97 7.37 -8.46
C LEU A 189 5.65 8.81 -8.85
N ARG A 190 4.86 9.54 -8.05
CA ARG A 190 4.61 10.97 -8.30
C ARG A 190 5.89 11.80 -8.20
N LEU A 191 6.78 11.46 -7.25
CA LEU A 191 8.07 12.12 -7.07
C LEU A 191 9.09 11.69 -8.13
N LYS A 192 9.01 10.44 -8.59
CA LYS A 192 9.85 9.87 -9.64
C LYS A 192 9.03 8.98 -10.60
N PRO A 193 8.48 9.53 -11.70
CA PRO A 193 7.54 8.84 -12.58
C PRO A 193 8.07 7.57 -13.26
N ASP A 194 9.39 7.47 -13.45
CA ASP A 194 10.08 6.34 -14.08
C ASP A 194 10.61 5.31 -13.05
N TYR A 195 10.15 5.37 -11.80
CA TYR A 195 10.63 4.46 -10.76
C TYR A 195 9.99 3.07 -10.84
N THR A 196 10.50 2.25 -11.75
CA THR A 196 10.00 0.90 -12.07
C THR A 196 9.85 -0.04 -10.86
N PRO A 197 10.70 0.00 -9.80
CA PRO A 197 10.48 -0.84 -8.62
C PRO A 197 9.14 -0.55 -7.94
N ALA A 198 8.68 0.70 -7.88
CA ALA A 198 7.40 1.01 -7.27
C ALA A 198 6.22 0.48 -8.11
N ILE A 199 6.30 0.52 -9.44
CA ILE A 199 5.29 -0.04 -10.35
C ILE A 199 5.12 -1.55 -10.10
N PHE A 200 6.24 -2.27 -10.04
CA PHE A 200 6.24 -3.71 -9.77
C PHE A 200 5.64 -4.04 -8.40
N ASN A 201 6.03 -3.33 -7.35
CA ASN A 201 5.53 -3.59 -6.00
C ASN A 201 4.04 -3.24 -5.85
N ILE A 202 3.53 -2.22 -6.55
CA ILE A 202 2.07 -1.96 -6.60
C ILE A 202 1.33 -3.15 -7.22
N ALA A 203 1.86 -3.74 -8.29
CA ALA A 203 1.27 -4.94 -8.89
C ALA A 203 1.26 -6.12 -7.90
N GLY A 204 2.36 -6.31 -7.16
CA GLY A 204 2.46 -7.28 -6.06
C GLY A 204 1.43 -7.04 -4.96
N CYS A 205 1.25 -5.80 -4.50
CA CYS A 205 0.22 -5.44 -3.54
C CYS A 205 -1.19 -5.80 -4.04
N TYR A 206 -1.53 -5.49 -5.30
CA TYR A 206 -2.81 -5.89 -5.87
C TYR A 206 -2.98 -7.41 -5.98
N GLN A 207 -1.91 -8.13 -6.27
CA GLN A 207 -1.90 -9.59 -6.27
C GLN A 207 -2.15 -10.15 -4.86
N THR A 208 -1.50 -9.61 -3.83
CA THR A 208 -1.72 -9.98 -2.42
C THR A 208 -3.17 -9.71 -1.98
N MET A 209 -3.76 -8.62 -2.47
CA MET A 209 -5.18 -8.29 -2.25
C MET A 209 -6.17 -9.13 -3.08
N GLY A 210 -5.70 -10.06 -3.93
CA GLY A 210 -6.55 -10.84 -4.82
C GLY A 210 -7.15 -10.06 -6.00
N ARG A 211 -6.79 -8.77 -6.16
CA ARG A 211 -7.23 -7.88 -7.25
C ARG A 211 -6.47 -8.17 -8.54
N THR A 212 -6.78 -9.33 -9.12
CA THR A 212 -6.07 -9.93 -10.25
C THR A 212 -6.01 -9.01 -11.48
N ASP A 213 -7.12 -8.37 -11.86
CA ASP A 213 -7.14 -7.47 -13.02
C ASP A 213 -6.25 -6.24 -12.81
N ASP A 214 -6.28 -5.65 -11.62
CA ASP A 214 -5.44 -4.49 -11.29
C ASP A 214 -3.96 -4.88 -11.26
N ALA A 215 -3.63 -6.04 -10.70
CA ALA A 215 -2.28 -6.57 -10.71
C ALA A 215 -1.76 -6.75 -12.15
N VAL A 216 -2.58 -7.31 -13.05
CA VAL A 216 -2.24 -7.44 -14.47
C VAL A 216 -1.97 -6.08 -15.13
N VAL A 217 -2.83 -5.08 -14.90
CA VAL A 217 -2.63 -3.72 -15.45
C VAL A 217 -1.30 -3.13 -14.97
N TRP A 218 -0.96 -3.28 -13.69
CA TRP A 218 0.29 -2.75 -13.15
C TRP A 218 1.54 -3.52 -13.61
N PHE A 219 1.46 -4.86 -13.73
CA PHE A 219 2.54 -5.63 -14.34
C PHE A 219 2.75 -5.27 -15.81
N GLN A 220 1.67 -4.99 -16.57
CA GLN A 220 1.80 -4.49 -17.93
C GLN A 220 2.49 -3.11 -17.98
N LYS A 221 2.14 -2.20 -17.05
CA LYS A 221 2.83 -0.91 -16.92
C LYS A 221 4.33 -1.09 -16.63
N TYR A 222 4.70 -2.05 -15.78
CA TYR A 222 6.09 -2.39 -15.50
C TYR A 222 6.83 -2.82 -16.78
N LEU A 223 6.24 -3.72 -17.57
CA LEU A 223 6.84 -4.20 -18.83
C LEU A 223 6.96 -3.12 -19.93
N VAL A 224 6.15 -2.07 -19.86
CA VAL A 224 6.25 -0.89 -20.74
C VAL A 224 7.31 0.07 -20.24
N ALA A 225 7.40 0.27 -18.93
CA ALA A 225 8.35 1.18 -18.30
C ALA A 225 9.80 0.65 -18.34
N ASP A 226 10.00 -0.66 -18.30
CA ASP A 226 11.30 -1.31 -18.53
C ASP A 226 11.19 -2.42 -19.59
N PRO A 227 11.31 -2.06 -20.89
CA PRO A 227 11.24 -3.03 -21.98
C PRO A 227 12.36 -4.08 -21.94
N THR A 228 13.48 -3.75 -21.30
CA THR A 228 14.71 -4.55 -21.24
C THR A 228 14.88 -5.30 -19.92
N ALA A 229 13.86 -5.29 -19.05
CA ALA A 229 13.91 -5.93 -17.74
C ALA A 229 14.28 -7.41 -17.86
N THR A 230 15.31 -7.85 -17.13
CA THR A 230 15.79 -9.24 -17.18
C THR A 230 14.75 -10.25 -16.69
N ASP A 231 13.85 -9.81 -15.82
CA ASP A 231 12.74 -10.60 -15.26
C ASP A 231 11.46 -10.51 -16.11
N ARG A 232 11.50 -9.87 -17.28
CA ARG A 232 10.35 -9.77 -18.20
C ARG A 232 9.64 -11.10 -18.45
N PRO A 233 10.33 -12.22 -18.80
CA PRO A 233 9.66 -13.50 -19.02
C PRO A 233 8.92 -14.00 -17.76
N THR A 234 9.48 -13.72 -16.57
CA THR A 234 8.86 -14.05 -15.29
C THR A 234 7.59 -13.25 -15.08
N VAL A 235 7.60 -11.95 -15.37
CA VAL A 235 6.43 -11.08 -15.24
C VAL A 235 5.35 -11.43 -16.27
N GLU A 236 5.73 -11.74 -17.51
CA GLU A 236 4.79 -12.22 -18.54
C GLU A 236 4.14 -13.54 -18.10
N ASN A 237 4.90 -14.47 -17.52
CA ASN A 237 4.36 -15.70 -16.93
C ASN A 237 3.43 -15.41 -15.73
N MET A 238 3.77 -14.44 -14.86
CA MET A 238 2.89 -14.01 -13.77
C MET A 238 1.58 -13.43 -14.31
N ILE A 239 1.62 -12.59 -15.34
CA ILE A 239 0.43 -12.07 -16.02
C ILE A 239 -0.40 -13.22 -16.58
N ASN A 240 0.22 -14.18 -17.27
CA ASN A 240 -0.49 -15.33 -17.83
C ASN A 240 -1.12 -16.18 -16.74
N LYS A 241 -0.40 -16.50 -15.65
CA LYS A 241 -0.96 -17.21 -14.49
C LYS A 241 -2.08 -16.44 -13.79
N LEU A 242 -1.95 -15.13 -13.67
CA LEU A 242 -3.00 -14.28 -13.11
C LEU A 242 -4.21 -14.24 -14.03
N ARG A 243 -4.01 -14.19 -15.35
CA ARG A 243 -5.09 -14.31 -16.32
C ARG A 243 -5.70 -15.69 -16.38
N GLU A 244 -4.92 -16.75 -16.20
CA GLU A 244 -5.38 -18.14 -16.13
C GLU A 244 -6.13 -18.38 -14.83
N LYS A 245 -5.66 -17.85 -13.69
CA LYS A 245 -6.34 -17.94 -12.40
C LYS A 245 -7.59 -17.08 -12.41
N GLY A 246 -7.51 -15.86 -12.95
CA GLY A 246 -8.63 -14.98 -13.21
C GLY A 246 -9.60 -15.63 -14.19
N SER A 247 -9.10 -16.33 -15.21
CA SER A 247 -9.88 -17.13 -16.13
C SER A 247 -10.24 -18.50 -15.59
N GLN A 248 -9.76 -19.00 -14.46
CA GLN A 248 -10.26 -20.23 -13.83
C GLN A 248 -11.33 -19.85 -12.81
N LEU A 249 -11.18 -18.69 -12.17
CA LEU A 249 -12.23 -17.98 -11.45
C LEU A 249 -13.33 -17.46 -12.42
N ASN A 250 -13.00 -17.22 -13.70
CA ASN A 250 -13.94 -16.77 -14.74
C ASN A 250 -14.24 -17.83 -15.84
N ALA A 251 -13.59 -19.00 -15.89
CA ALA A 251 -13.87 -20.10 -16.87
C ALA A 251 -14.69 -21.22 -16.27
N ASP A 252 -15.58 -20.84 -15.37
CA ASP A 252 -16.95 -21.18 -15.68
C ASP A 252 -17.90 -20.04 -15.26
N PRO A 253 -18.47 -19.28 -16.23
CA PRO A 253 -19.62 -18.42 -16.00
C PRO A 253 -20.85 -19.17 -15.45
N HIS A 254 -20.79 -20.51 -15.37
CA HIS A 254 -21.83 -21.41 -14.88
C HIS A 254 -21.45 -22.28 -13.66
N THR A 255 -20.25 -22.22 -13.05
CA THR A 255 -19.99 -23.14 -11.91
C THR A 255 -20.72 -22.79 -10.62
N VAL A 256 -21.11 -21.53 -10.40
CA VAL A 256 -22.38 -21.16 -9.75
C VAL A 256 -22.64 -19.74 -10.22
N ASP A 257 -23.65 -19.53 -11.08
CA ASP A 257 -24.17 -18.19 -11.34
C ASP A 257 -24.36 -17.53 -9.98
N TYR A 258 -23.75 -16.37 -9.71
CA TYR A 258 -23.96 -15.72 -8.42
C TYR A 258 -25.47 -15.47 -8.20
N MET A 259 -26.26 -15.40 -9.29
CA MET A 259 -27.73 -15.50 -9.27
C MET A 259 -28.26 -16.81 -8.69
N GLU A 260 -27.73 -17.99 -9.05
CA GLU A 260 -28.17 -19.27 -8.47
C GLU A 260 -27.87 -19.35 -6.98
N SER A 261 -26.72 -18.86 -6.52
CA SER A 261 -26.40 -18.85 -5.08
C SER A 261 -27.24 -17.86 -4.26
N ILE A 262 -27.94 -16.90 -4.90
CA ILE A 262 -28.88 -16.01 -4.21
C ILE A 262 -30.34 -16.49 -4.30
N ARG A 263 -30.63 -17.65 -4.93
CA ARG A 263 -31.96 -18.24 -4.95
C ARG A 263 -32.25 -18.93 -3.64
N GLU A 264 -33.13 -18.34 -2.85
CA GLU A 264 -33.73 -19.02 -1.70
C GLU A 264 -35.02 -19.72 -2.16
N ALA A 265 -35.18 -21.00 -1.81
CA ALA A 265 -36.29 -21.85 -2.27
C ALA A 265 -36.49 -21.86 -3.80
N GLY A 266 -35.41 -21.66 -4.57
CA GLY A 266 -35.45 -21.64 -6.04
C GLY A 266 -36.06 -20.37 -6.64
N LYS A 267 -36.18 -19.27 -5.89
CA LYS A 267 -36.80 -18.03 -6.36
C LYS A 267 -35.85 -16.82 -6.34
N TYR A 268 -36.10 -15.86 -7.21
CA TYR A 268 -35.51 -14.53 -7.15
C TYR A 268 -36.45 -13.56 -6.46
N TYR A 269 -35.88 -12.63 -5.71
CA TYR A 269 -36.61 -11.62 -4.97
C TYR A 269 -36.23 -10.24 -5.48
N ARG A 270 -37.22 -9.41 -5.78
CA ARG A 270 -37.00 -8.02 -6.20
C ARG A 270 -38.06 -7.08 -5.64
N TRP A 271 -37.70 -5.82 -5.44
CA TRP A 271 -38.68 -4.79 -5.08
C TRP A 271 -39.61 -4.47 -6.25
N PRO A 272 -40.93 -4.34 -6.07
CA PRO A 272 -41.84 -3.84 -7.11
C PRO A 272 -41.37 -2.50 -7.67
N LEU A 273 -41.47 -2.31 -8.99
CA LEU A 273 -41.03 -1.07 -9.64
C LEU A 273 -41.76 0.17 -9.09
N GLU A 274 -43.04 0.04 -8.76
CA GLU A 274 -43.87 1.10 -8.15
C GLU A 274 -43.48 1.48 -6.72
N LYS A 275 -42.61 0.72 -6.07
CA LYS A 275 -42.06 1.04 -4.74
C LYS A 275 -40.86 1.97 -4.80
N LEU A 276 -40.30 2.24 -5.98
CA LEU A 276 -39.12 3.07 -6.11
C LEU A 276 -39.48 4.57 -6.16
N PRO A 277 -38.75 5.45 -5.44
CA PRO A 277 -37.62 5.15 -4.53
C PRO A 277 -38.07 4.46 -3.24
N LEU A 278 -37.29 3.48 -2.78
CA LEU A 278 -37.57 2.73 -1.55
C LEU A 278 -37.48 3.65 -0.34
N LYS A 279 -38.51 3.65 0.50
CA LYS A 279 -38.52 4.40 1.76
C LYS A 279 -37.71 3.65 2.81
N VAL A 280 -36.66 4.28 3.33
CA VAL A 280 -35.74 3.68 4.29
C VAL A 280 -35.80 4.44 5.61
N PHE A 281 -36.17 3.74 6.68
CA PHE A 281 -36.03 4.24 8.04
C PHE A 281 -34.77 3.64 8.67
N VAL A 282 -33.93 4.50 9.25
CA VAL A 282 -32.72 4.09 9.98
C VAL A 282 -32.82 4.65 11.39
N ASP A 283 -32.94 3.75 12.37
CA ASP A 283 -33.04 4.11 13.79
C ASP A 283 -31.82 4.95 14.21
N SER A 284 -32.01 5.85 15.17
CA SER A 284 -30.95 6.73 15.65
C SER A 284 -29.86 5.98 16.41
N GLY A 285 -30.16 4.78 16.93
CA GLY A 285 -29.28 3.97 17.76
C GLY A 285 -29.05 4.55 19.16
N ALA A 286 -29.70 5.67 19.50
CA ALA A 286 -29.46 6.39 20.75
C ALA A 286 -29.77 5.58 22.02
N SER A 287 -30.66 4.59 21.93
CA SER A 287 -30.99 3.68 23.02
C SER A 287 -30.05 2.47 23.12
N VAL A 288 -29.12 2.30 22.19
CA VAL A 288 -28.22 1.13 22.12
C VAL A 288 -26.88 1.47 22.77
N PRO A 289 -26.45 0.73 23.81
CA PRO A 289 -25.17 0.99 24.47
C PRO A 289 -24.00 0.96 23.49
N ASN A 290 -23.10 1.94 23.64
CA ASN A 290 -21.89 2.10 22.83
C ASN A 290 -22.14 2.28 21.32
N PHE A 291 -23.35 2.68 20.92
CA PHE A 291 -23.63 3.06 19.54
C PHE A 291 -22.79 4.27 19.11
N LYS A 292 -22.29 4.24 17.87
CA LYS A 292 -21.55 5.35 17.25
C LYS A 292 -22.37 5.90 16.09
N GLU A 293 -22.44 7.22 15.98
CA GLU A 293 -23.06 7.88 14.82
C GLU A 293 -22.42 7.46 13.48
N ALA A 294 -21.12 7.15 13.50
CA ALA A 294 -20.39 6.58 12.36
C ALA A 294 -21.04 5.29 11.81
N TYR A 295 -21.70 4.48 12.63
CA TYR A 295 -22.41 3.28 12.18
C TYR A 295 -23.61 3.63 11.32
N ARG A 296 -24.38 4.65 11.74
CA ARG A 296 -25.48 5.18 10.94
C ARG A 296 -24.97 5.73 9.60
N ASN A 297 -23.86 6.46 9.61
CA ASN A 297 -23.24 6.97 8.39
C ASN A 297 -22.77 5.84 7.46
N GLY A 298 -22.17 4.78 8.00
CA GLY A 298 -21.79 3.59 7.24
C GLY A 298 -22.97 2.91 6.53
N PHE A 299 -24.14 2.87 7.18
CA PHE A 299 -25.37 2.38 6.56
C PHE A 299 -25.86 3.27 5.42
N LEU A 300 -25.82 4.60 5.60
CA LEU A 300 -26.20 5.56 4.54
C LEU A 300 -25.25 5.49 3.33
N GLU A 301 -23.96 5.28 3.57
CA GLU A 301 -22.98 5.03 2.51
C GLU A 301 -23.24 3.71 1.79
N ALA A 302 -23.70 2.68 2.50
CA ALA A 302 -24.05 1.39 1.91
C ALA A 302 -25.28 1.51 0.99
N LEU A 303 -26.31 2.28 1.36
CA LEU A 303 -27.43 2.62 0.46
C LEU A 303 -26.92 3.29 -0.83
N SER A 304 -26.03 4.27 -0.69
CA SER A 304 -25.44 4.98 -1.83
C SER A 304 -24.63 4.04 -2.73
N SER A 305 -23.86 3.14 -2.12
CA SER A 305 -23.05 2.13 -2.82
C SER A 305 -23.91 1.19 -3.65
N TRP A 306 -25.01 0.68 -3.07
CA TRP A 306 -25.95 -0.20 -3.77
C TRP A 306 -26.74 0.52 -4.86
N SER A 307 -27.14 1.77 -4.64
CA SER A 307 -27.77 2.61 -5.67
C SER A 307 -26.86 2.75 -6.89
N LEU A 308 -25.60 3.16 -6.69
CA LEU A 308 -24.60 3.27 -7.76
C LEU A 308 -24.31 1.93 -8.43
N ALA A 309 -24.20 0.85 -7.65
CA ALA A 309 -23.99 -0.51 -8.16
C ALA A 309 -25.12 -0.95 -9.10
N SER A 310 -26.37 -0.63 -8.76
CA SER A 310 -27.54 -0.91 -9.60
C SER A 310 -27.62 -0.05 -10.86
N GLN A 311 -26.70 0.89 -11.06
CA GLN A 311 -26.76 1.96 -12.07
C GLN A 311 -27.98 2.87 -11.87
N ASN A 312 -28.26 3.22 -10.60
CA ASN A 312 -29.42 4.03 -10.17
C ASN A 312 -30.78 3.44 -10.56
N ARG A 313 -30.86 2.12 -10.79
CA ARG A 313 -32.13 1.42 -10.97
C ARG A 313 -32.87 1.23 -9.65
N LEU A 314 -32.12 1.14 -8.56
CA LEU A 314 -32.61 1.22 -7.19
C LEU A 314 -32.24 2.58 -6.61
N THR A 315 -33.23 3.28 -6.09
CA THR A 315 -33.07 4.58 -5.41
C THR A 315 -33.73 4.53 -4.05
N PHE A 316 -33.23 5.37 -3.13
CA PHE A 316 -33.63 5.35 -1.73
C PHE A 316 -34.07 6.74 -1.27
N MET A 317 -35.08 6.78 -0.42
CA MET A 317 -35.59 7.98 0.23
C MET A 317 -35.60 7.75 1.73
N LEU A 318 -34.93 8.61 2.51
CA LEU A 318 -34.95 8.49 3.96
C LEU A 318 -36.27 8.99 4.52
N VAL A 319 -36.86 8.23 5.45
CA VAL A 319 -38.04 8.63 6.20
C VAL A 319 -37.74 8.70 7.70
N THR A 320 -38.45 9.57 8.40
CA THR A 320 -38.23 9.86 9.83
C THR A 320 -38.99 8.93 10.77
N THR A 321 -39.95 8.15 10.25
CA THR A 321 -40.74 7.20 11.03
C THR A 321 -40.67 5.80 10.41
N PRO A 322 -40.68 4.72 11.21
CA PRO A 322 -40.69 3.36 10.68
C PRO A 322 -42.04 2.99 10.04
N GLN A 323 -43.13 3.68 10.40
CA GLN A 323 -44.45 3.43 9.83
C GLN A 323 -44.47 3.80 8.34
N GLY A 324 -44.67 2.80 7.48
CA GLY A 324 -44.72 3.00 6.03
C GLY A 324 -43.34 3.04 5.34
N ALA A 325 -42.27 2.72 6.07
CA ALA A 325 -40.97 2.44 5.47
C ALA A 325 -40.99 1.06 4.77
N ASP A 326 -40.31 0.96 3.64
CA ASP A 326 -40.12 -0.29 2.91
C ASP A 326 -38.97 -1.10 3.54
N ILE A 327 -37.88 -0.41 3.88
CA ILE A 327 -36.73 -0.98 4.60
C ILE A 327 -36.62 -0.29 5.95
N THR A 328 -36.50 -1.07 7.02
CA THR A 328 -36.19 -0.57 8.37
C THR A 328 -34.87 -1.13 8.85
N CYS A 329 -34.04 -0.32 9.49
CA CYS A 329 -32.81 -0.77 10.14
C CYS A 329 -32.83 -0.35 11.62
N ASP A 330 -32.73 -1.33 12.51
CA ASP A 330 -32.50 -1.12 13.94
C ASP A 330 -31.15 -1.71 14.38
N TRP A 331 -30.69 -1.30 15.56
CA TRP A 331 -29.39 -1.63 16.11
C TRP A 331 -29.55 -2.43 17.39
N THR A 332 -28.60 -3.30 17.71
CA THR A 332 -28.60 -4.05 18.97
C THR A 332 -27.17 -4.25 19.47
N ASN A 333 -26.94 -4.20 20.78
CA ASN A 333 -25.69 -4.69 21.37
C ASN A 333 -25.85 -6.11 21.93
N ASN A 334 -26.98 -6.77 21.66
CA ASN A 334 -27.26 -8.12 22.08
C ASN A 334 -27.02 -9.10 20.90
N PRO A 335 -25.91 -9.85 20.89
CA PRO A 335 -25.56 -10.72 19.77
C PRO A 335 -26.53 -11.90 19.60
N TYR A 336 -27.38 -12.19 20.60
CA TYR A 336 -28.42 -13.23 20.49
C TYR A 336 -29.60 -12.80 19.61
N GLU A 337 -29.83 -11.50 19.44
CA GLU A 337 -30.93 -10.97 18.61
C GLU A 337 -30.64 -11.01 17.11
N VAL A 338 -29.41 -11.32 16.73
CA VAL A 338 -28.97 -11.49 15.33
C VAL A 338 -28.62 -12.94 14.99
N ARG A 339 -28.91 -13.90 15.88
CA ARG A 339 -28.71 -15.33 15.59
C ARG A 339 -29.91 -15.90 14.83
N GLN A 340 -29.67 -16.43 13.63
CA GLN A 340 -30.60 -17.37 13.00
C GLN A 340 -30.30 -18.80 13.44
N THR A 341 -31.30 -19.68 13.42
CA THR A 341 -31.25 -21.08 13.88
C THR A 341 -30.36 -21.97 12.98
N GLY A 342 -29.05 -21.71 12.92
CA GLY A 342 -28.08 -22.54 12.21
C GLY A 342 -26.84 -21.83 11.64
N SER A 343 -26.77 -20.49 11.63
CA SER A 343 -25.61 -19.71 11.15
C SER A 343 -25.09 -18.84 12.30
N ASP A 344 -24.04 -19.28 12.99
CA ASP A 344 -23.49 -18.57 14.16
C ASP A 344 -22.47 -17.46 13.78
N VAL A 345 -22.37 -17.09 12.48
CA VAL A 345 -21.25 -16.28 11.94
C VAL A 345 -21.60 -14.85 11.51
N GLU A 346 -22.87 -14.49 11.33
CA GLU A 346 -23.28 -13.16 10.82
C GLU A 346 -23.40 -12.09 11.93
N GLN A 347 -23.11 -10.84 11.58
CA GLN A 347 -23.09 -9.68 12.49
C GLN A 347 -24.40 -8.86 12.43
N GLY A 348 -25.33 -9.26 11.58
CA GLY A 348 -26.67 -8.71 11.45
C GLY A 348 -27.66 -9.78 11.02
N VAL A 349 -28.91 -9.37 10.83
CA VAL A 349 -29.95 -10.23 10.26
C VAL A 349 -30.95 -9.43 9.44
N CYS A 350 -31.35 -9.99 8.31
CA CYS A 350 -32.39 -9.45 7.43
C CYS A 350 -33.66 -10.32 7.43
N PHE A 351 -34.73 -9.81 8.05
CA PHE A 351 -36.08 -10.36 7.94
C PHE A 351 -36.79 -9.75 6.72
N MET A 352 -37.25 -10.60 5.79
CA MET A 352 -37.89 -10.15 4.56
C MET A 352 -39.27 -10.79 4.42
N GLN A 353 -40.28 -9.98 4.08
CA GLN A 353 -41.59 -10.47 3.66
C GLN A 353 -41.71 -10.35 2.13
N SER A 354 -42.25 -11.38 1.49
CA SER A 354 -42.40 -11.43 0.03
C SER A 354 -43.79 -11.94 -0.39
N PHE A 355 -44.16 -11.68 -1.64
CA PHE A 355 -45.41 -12.12 -2.25
C PHE A 355 -45.23 -12.44 -3.74
N THR A 356 -46.04 -13.36 -4.25
CA THR A 356 -46.09 -13.71 -5.68
C THR A 356 -47.25 -12.99 -6.36
N ARG A 357 -47.03 -12.34 -7.52
CA ARG A 357 -48.12 -11.74 -8.31
C ARG A 357 -48.83 -12.79 -9.15
N ARG A 358 -50.14 -12.66 -9.32
CA ARG A 358 -50.86 -13.41 -10.37
C ARG A 358 -50.25 -13.01 -11.72
N HIS A 359 -49.81 -14.01 -12.50
CA HIS A 359 -49.13 -13.86 -13.80
C HIS A 359 -47.65 -13.40 -13.77
N SER A 360 -46.94 -13.47 -12.63
CA SER A 360 -45.47 -13.42 -12.71
C SER A 360 -44.95 -14.66 -13.44
N ARG A 361 -43.80 -14.54 -14.12
CA ARG A 361 -43.09 -15.70 -14.64
C ARG A 361 -42.78 -16.65 -13.48
N GLU A 362 -42.85 -17.96 -13.70
CA GLU A 362 -42.39 -18.94 -12.72
C GLU A 362 -40.94 -18.59 -12.31
N GLY A 363 -40.73 -18.29 -11.02
CA GLY A 363 -39.40 -18.00 -10.45
C GLY A 363 -39.20 -16.62 -9.82
N ASP A 364 -40.11 -15.66 -10.01
CA ASP A 364 -39.97 -14.30 -9.46
C ASP A 364 -40.99 -13.99 -8.33
N ASP A 365 -40.49 -13.74 -7.12
CA ASP A 365 -41.25 -13.18 -6.00
C ASP A 365 -40.89 -11.70 -5.78
N PHE A 366 -41.85 -10.94 -5.24
CA PHE A 366 -41.67 -9.53 -4.95
C PHE A 366 -41.50 -9.27 -3.46
N ILE A 367 -40.58 -8.38 -3.12
CA ILE A 367 -40.32 -7.95 -1.74
C ILE A 367 -41.44 -6.97 -1.31
N ALA A 368 -42.07 -7.25 -0.18
CA ALA A 368 -43.10 -6.37 0.42
C ALA A 368 -42.51 -5.39 1.42
N ASN A 369 -41.64 -5.89 2.31
CA ASN A 369 -40.88 -5.13 3.30
C ASN A 369 -39.62 -5.90 3.71
N ALA A 370 -38.61 -5.18 4.19
CA ALA A 370 -37.42 -5.76 4.80
C ALA A 370 -37.08 -5.05 6.13
N LYS A 371 -36.71 -5.83 7.14
CA LYS A 371 -36.27 -5.36 8.45
C LYS A 371 -34.88 -5.90 8.75
N LEU A 372 -33.94 -4.99 8.92
CA LEU A 372 -32.57 -5.24 9.29
C LEU A 372 -32.38 -4.99 10.78
N ARG A 373 -31.62 -5.89 11.43
CA ARG A 373 -31.10 -5.69 12.78
C ARG A 373 -29.61 -5.93 12.76
N ILE A 374 -28.82 -4.90 13.10
CA ILE A 374 -27.35 -4.96 13.03
C ILE A 374 -26.76 -4.90 14.44
N CYS A 375 -25.85 -5.84 14.74
CA CYS A 375 -25.20 -5.90 16.04
C CYS A 375 -23.99 -4.94 16.11
N THR A 376 -23.94 -4.11 17.15
CA THR A 376 -22.96 -3.02 17.31
C THR A 376 -21.68 -3.43 18.04
N ILE A 377 -21.65 -4.65 18.57
CA ILE A 377 -20.51 -5.22 19.28
C ILE A 377 -20.02 -6.50 18.61
N ASP A 378 -18.72 -6.71 18.63
CA ASP A 378 -18.08 -7.90 18.11
C ASP A 378 -18.46 -9.08 18.99
N ARG A 379 -18.93 -10.16 18.37
CA ARG A 379 -19.58 -11.27 19.08
C ARG A 379 -18.61 -12.08 19.95
N GLU A 380 -17.31 -12.02 19.66
CA GLU A 380 -16.28 -12.76 20.40
C GLU A 380 -15.67 -11.90 21.52
N THR A 381 -15.37 -10.65 21.20
CA THR A 381 -14.68 -9.73 22.11
C THR A 381 -15.62 -8.88 22.95
N GLU A 382 -16.91 -8.84 22.60
CA GLU A 382 -17.96 -8.00 23.18
C GLU A 382 -17.65 -6.49 23.14
N LYS A 383 -16.67 -6.08 22.33
CA LYS A 383 -16.27 -4.69 22.14
C LYS A 383 -17.04 -4.04 21.00
N PRO A 384 -17.22 -2.70 21.00
CA PRO A 384 -17.84 -2.01 19.87
C PRO A 384 -17.11 -2.31 18.56
N LEU A 385 -17.86 -2.54 17.48
CA LEU A 385 -17.29 -2.81 16.16
C LEU A 385 -16.35 -1.70 15.67
N GLY A 386 -15.36 -2.09 14.87
CA GLY A 386 -14.64 -1.13 14.03
C GLY A 386 -15.57 -0.52 12.98
N ASP A 387 -15.31 0.73 12.60
CA ASP A 387 -16.17 1.44 11.65
C ASP A 387 -16.18 0.75 10.26
N GLU A 388 -15.05 0.17 9.85
CA GLU A 388 -14.96 -0.61 8.60
C GLU A 388 -15.73 -1.92 8.66
N ASP A 389 -15.70 -2.63 9.80
CA ASP A 389 -16.44 -3.88 9.96
C ASP A 389 -17.95 -3.62 10.06
N MET A 390 -18.34 -2.49 10.65
CA MET A 390 -19.72 -2.02 10.62
C MET A 390 -20.17 -1.74 9.19
N LYS A 391 -19.34 -1.06 8.39
CA LYS A 391 -19.64 -0.76 6.99
C LYS A 391 -19.78 -2.03 6.14
N LYS A 392 -18.90 -3.02 6.34
CA LYS A 392 -19.04 -4.35 5.70
C LYS A 392 -20.37 -4.99 6.04
N THR A 393 -20.72 -5.00 7.34
CA THR A 393 -21.97 -5.57 7.84
C THR A 393 -23.18 -4.87 7.22
N CYS A 394 -23.18 -3.53 7.19
CA CYS A 394 -24.26 -2.75 6.57
C CYS A 394 -24.43 -3.07 5.08
N LEU A 395 -23.33 -3.18 4.32
CA LEU A 395 -23.40 -3.55 2.91
C LEU A 395 -23.98 -4.96 2.71
N HIS A 396 -23.55 -5.92 3.52
CA HIS A 396 -24.02 -7.31 3.48
C HIS A 396 -25.52 -7.42 3.76
N GLU A 397 -25.98 -6.89 4.90
CA GLU A 397 -27.38 -6.95 5.31
C GLU A 397 -28.30 -6.22 4.32
N LEU A 398 -27.86 -5.07 3.80
CA LEU A 398 -28.58 -4.39 2.74
C LEU A 398 -28.66 -5.23 1.46
N GLY A 399 -27.63 -5.99 1.11
CA GLY A 399 -27.69 -6.91 -0.03
C GLY A 399 -28.85 -7.89 0.09
N HIS A 400 -29.06 -8.48 1.27
CA HIS A 400 -30.22 -9.32 1.55
C HIS A 400 -31.55 -8.57 1.39
N ALA A 401 -31.65 -7.35 1.93
CA ALA A 401 -32.85 -6.51 1.80
C ALA A 401 -33.15 -6.09 0.36
N LEU A 402 -32.17 -6.16 -0.54
CA LEU A 402 -32.31 -5.85 -1.96
C LEU A 402 -32.59 -7.10 -2.82
N GLY A 403 -32.64 -8.28 -2.22
CA GLY A 403 -33.00 -9.54 -2.90
C GLY A 403 -31.85 -10.51 -3.10
N LEU A 404 -30.63 -10.21 -2.65
CA LEU A 404 -29.50 -11.15 -2.67
C LEU A 404 -29.63 -12.13 -1.50
N ARG A 405 -30.53 -13.11 -1.60
CA ARG A 405 -30.98 -13.92 -0.45
C ARG A 405 -30.08 -15.08 -0.03
N GLY A 406 -29.00 -15.32 -0.74
CA GLY A 406 -28.01 -16.32 -0.36
C GLY A 406 -26.61 -15.74 -0.29
N HIS A 407 -25.64 -16.62 -0.07
CA HIS A 407 -24.27 -16.24 0.22
C HIS A 407 -23.35 -16.60 -0.94
N SER A 408 -22.42 -15.70 -1.26
CA SER A 408 -21.33 -16.01 -2.17
C SER A 408 -20.42 -17.07 -1.56
N SER A 409 -19.88 -17.95 -2.39
CA SER A 409 -18.81 -18.89 -2.02
C SER A 409 -17.42 -18.25 -2.11
N ASN A 410 -17.33 -16.98 -2.53
CA ASN A 410 -16.07 -16.25 -2.69
C ASN A 410 -15.91 -15.23 -1.57
N ASN A 411 -14.86 -15.38 -0.77
CA ASN A 411 -14.51 -14.53 0.36
C ASN A 411 -14.08 -13.08 0.02
N HIS A 412 -14.14 -12.69 -1.24
CA HIS A 412 -13.93 -11.30 -1.68
C HIS A 412 -15.23 -10.55 -1.99
N ASP A 413 -16.36 -11.26 -2.04
CA ASP A 413 -17.67 -10.65 -2.26
C ASP A 413 -18.26 -10.18 -0.93
N ILE A 414 -19.01 -9.07 -0.96
CA ILE A 414 -19.62 -8.56 0.26
C ILE A 414 -20.63 -9.54 0.84
N MET A 415 -21.28 -10.34 -0.02
CA MET A 415 -22.26 -11.34 0.37
C MET A 415 -21.63 -12.69 0.74
N PHE A 416 -20.33 -12.76 1.02
CA PHE A 416 -19.72 -13.96 1.62
C PHE A 416 -20.14 -14.09 3.10
N TYR A 417 -20.49 -15.30 3.53
CA TYR A 417 -20.95 -15.59 4.89
C TYR A 417 -19.79 -15.62 5.91
N SER A 418 -19.09 -14.50 6.13
CA SER A 418 -18.06 -14.44 7.17
C SER A 418 -17.62 -13.01 7.48
N VAL A 419 -17.29 -12.76 8.75
CA VAL A 419 -16.56 -11.57 9.23
C VAL A 419 -15.07 -11.58 8.84
N SER A 420 -14.68 -12.42 7.86
CA SER A 420 -13.28 -12.65 7.47
C SER A 420 -12.56 -11.34 7.15
N PRO A 421 -11.28 -11.17 7.57
CA PRO A 421 -10.48 -9.99 7.27
C PRO A 421 -10.18 -9.80 5.77
N THR A 422 -10.63 -10.73 4.91
CA THR A 422 -10.45 -10.68 3.45
C THR A 422 -11.56 -9.92 2.71
N VAL A 423 -12.74 -9.74 3.34
CA VAL A 423 -13.84 -8.96 2.76
C VAL A 423 -13.57 -7.47 2.99
N TRP A 424 -13.54 -6.71 1.90
CA TRP A 424 -13.35 -5.25 1.95
C TRP A 424 -14.69 -4.52 2.14
N PRO A 425 -14.71 -3.31 2.74
CA PRO A 425 -15.90 -2.50 2.98
C PRO A 425 -16.43 -1.82 1.69
N VAL A 426 -16.41 -2.54 0.57
CA VAL A 426 -16.83 -2.09 -0.76
C VAL A 426 -17.44 -3.25 -1.55
N LEU A 427 -18.38 -2.93 -2.44
CA LEU A 427 -18.99 -3.91 -3.34
C LEU A 427 -17.98 -4.40 -4.39
N SER A 428 -17.86 -5.72 -4.52
CA SER A 428 -17.05 -6.40 -5.53
C SER A 428 -17.62 -6.18 -6.95
N LYS A 429 -16.86 -6.58 -7.99
CA LYS A 429 -17.39 -6.58 -9.36
C LYS A 429 -18.58 -7.54 -9.51
N ARG A 430 -18.57 -8.67 -8.79
CA ARG A 430 -19.64 -9.69 -8.85
C ARG A 430 -20.89 -9.21 -8.11
N ASP A 431 -20.74 -8.55 -6.96
CA ASP A 431 -21.84 -7.89 -6.24
C ASP A 431 -22.60 -6.91 -7.15
N LYS A 432 -21.84 -6.03 -7.83
CA LYS A 432 -22.40 -5.05 -8.76
C LYS A 432 -23.09 -5.70 -9.96
N ALA A 433 -22.41 -6.64 -10.63
CA ALA A 433 -22.95 -7.29 -11.82
C ALA A 433 -24.24 -8.06 -11.53
N THR A 434 -24.33 -8.70 -10.37
CA THR A 434 -25.49 -9.50 -9.96
C THR A 434 -26.68 -8.62 -9.62
N LEU A 435 -26.44 -7.51 -8.91
CA LEU A 435 -27.52 -6.55 -8.66
C LEU A 435 -28.02 -5.89 -9.95
N VAL A 436 -27.12 -5.54 -10.88
CA VAL A 436 -27.51 -5.01 -12.20
C VAL A 436 -28.39 -6.00 -12.95
N ARG A 437 -28.03 -7.29 -12.94
CA ARG A 437 -28.81 -8.34 -13.61
C ARG A 437 -30.17 -8.55 -12.95
N LEU A 438 -30.23 -8.56 -11.61
CA LEU A 438 -31.48 -8.73 -10.85
C LEU A 438 -32.51 -7.62 -11.17
N TYR A 439 -32.03 -6.40 -11.43
CA TYR A 439 -32.86 -5.23 -11.72
C TYR A 439 -32.78 -4.77 -13.19
N GLU A 440 -32.28 -5.59 -14.11
CA GLU A 440 -31.95 -5.16 -15.48
C GLU A 440 -33.15 -4.57 -16.27
N THR A 441 -34.36 -5.02 -15.93
CA THR A 441 -35.62 -4.58 -16.53
C THR A 441 -36.13 -3.23 -16.03
N TYR A 442 -35.45 -2.64 -15.03
CA TYR A 442 -35.88 -1.40 -14.39
C TYR A 442 -35.22 -0.21 -15.11
N PRO A 443 -35.96 0.89 -15.35
CA PRO A 443 -35.37 2.10 -15.89
C PRO A 443 -34.39 2.71 -14.87
N ALA A 444 -33.28 3.27 -15.37
CA ALA A 444 -32.40 4.08 -14.53
C ALA A 444 -33.15 5.33 -14.07
N GLN A 445 -33.13 5.61 -12.76
CA GLN A 445 -33.72 6.82 -12.20
C GLN A 445 -32.68 7.96 -12.14
N GLY A 446 -33.14 9.21 -12.19
CA GLY A 446 -32.27 10.37 -11.96
C GLY A 446 -31.65 10.32 -10.57
N ALA A 447 -30.45 10.87 -10.39
CA ALA A 447 -29.75 10.83 -9.11
C ALA A 447 -30.55 11.53 -8.01
N VAL A 448 -31.23 10.75 -7.16
CA VAL A 448 -31.87 11.25 -5.94
C VAL A 448 -30.85 11.09 -4.81
N ASN A 449 -30.25 12.19 -4.38
CA ASN A 449 -29.43 12.19 -3.17
C ASN A 449 -30.36 11.85 -1.98
N PRO A 450 -29.97 10.94 -1.08
CA PRO A 450 -30.74 10.63 0.12
C PRO A 450 -30.60 11.77 1.14
N ALA A 451 -31.21 12.92 0.84
CA ALA A 451 -31.40 13.99 1.80
C ALA A 451 -32.73 13.74 2.56
N PRO A 452 -32.78 13.93 3.89
CA PRO A 452 -34.03 13.83 4.63
C PRO A 452 -35.00 14.94 4.18
N GLN A 453 -36.27 14.58 3.96
CA GLN A 453 -37.39 15.54 3.91
C GLN A 453 -38.03 15.67 5.28
#